data_AF-A0A7V3ALG8-F1
#
_entry.id   AF-A0A7V3ALG8-F1
#
_cell.length_a   1.000
_cell.length_b   1.000
_cell.length_c   1.000
_cell.angle_alpha   90.00
_cell.angle_beta   90.00
_cell.angle_gamma   90.00
#
_symmetry.space_group_name_H-M   'P 1'
#
loop_
_entity.id
_entity.type
_entity.pdbx_description
1 polymer ?
#
loop_
_entity_poly.entity_id
_entity_poly.type
_entity_poly.pdbx_seq_one_letter_code
_entity_poly.pdbx_strand_id
1 'polypeptide(L)'
;MDTKQEFITLIKDSPLPDPDKKEWETLILASPDSFITDFYEAVKEFPNEIVWFNEIYKKKKKAFAMFEKDKTLAEKILSEIYQEEREKIEKLLTSK
;
A
#
# COMPACT_ATOMS: atom_id res chain seq x y z
N MET A 1 11.82 8.06 -17.15
CA MET A 1 12.19 6.72 -16.67
C MET A 1 10.90 5.92 -16.54
N ASP A 2 10.95 4.60 -16.50
CA ASP A 2 9.76 3.77 -16.27
C ASP A 2 9.30 3.96 -14.80
N THR A 3 8.05 4.38 -14.59
CA THR A 3 7.45 4.59 -13.25
C THR A 3 7.59 3.36 -12.35
N LYS A 4 7.50 2.15 -12.92
CA LYS A 4 7.71 0.92 -12.16
C LYS A 4 9.14 0.81 -11.63
N GLN A 5 10.12 1.17 -12.46
CA GLN A 5 11.53 1.12 -12.09
C GLN A 5 11.88 2.18 -11.03
N GLU A 6 11.30 3.38 -11.15
CA GLU A 6 11.41 4.43 -10.13
C GLU A 6 10.83 3.95 -8.80
N PHE A 7 9.64 3.33 -8.83
CA PHE A 7 8.99 2.88 -7.63
C PHE A 7 9.74 1.71 -6.98
N ILE A 8 10.25 0.74 -7.75
CA ILE A 8 11.11 -0.33 -7.23
C ILE A 8 12.34 0.23 -6.53
N THR A 9 12.96 1.27 -7.09
CA THR A 9 14.14 1.92 -6.48
C THR A 9 13.76 2.53 -5.14
N LEU A 10 12.66 3.28 -5.07
CA LEU A 10 12.14 3.85 -3.83
C LEU A 10 11.88 2.77 -2.76
N ILE A 11 11.26 1.65 -3.14
CA ILE A 11 11.02 0.52 -2.23
C ILE A 11 12.35 -0.07 -1.74
N LYS A 12 13.35 -0.24 -2.60
CA LYS A 12 14.66 -0.81 -2.23
C LYS A 12 15.40 0.07 -1.22
N ASP A 13 15.28 1.38 -1.36
CA ASP A 13 15.91 2.36 -0.47
C ASP A 13 15.12 2.61 0.84
N SER A 14 13.89 2.09 0.93
CA SER A 14 13.03 2.23 2.11
C SER A 14 13.52 1.42 3.33
N PRO A 15 13.03 1.75 4.55
CA PRO A 15 13.32 0.98 5.76
C PRO A 15 12.56 -0.37 5.84
N LEU A 16 11.84 -0.78 4.79
CA LEU A 16 11.12 -2.06 4.78
C LEU A 16 12.08 -3.25 4.90
N PRO A 17 11.67 -4.35 5.55
CA PRO A 17 12.48 -5.56 5.58
C PRO A 17 12.51 -6.23 4.19
N ASP A 18 13.58 -6.96 3.88
CA ASP A 18 13.79 -7.59 2.56
C ASP A 18 12.62 -8.46 2.05
N PRO A 19 11.92 -9.25 2.88
CA PRO A 19 10.75 -9.99 2.43
C PRO A 19 9.64 -9.08 1.88
N ASP A 20 9.42 -7.93 2.53
CA ASP A 20 8.40 -6.97 2.12
C ASP A 20 8.84 -6.26 0.84
N LYS A 21 10.12 -5.88 0.73
CA LYS A 21 10.67 -5.29 -0.49
C LYS A 21 10.47 -6.19 -1.71
N LYS A 22 10.71 -7.51 -1.56
CA LYS A 22 10.49 -8.50 -2.63
C LYS A 22 9.00 -8.65 -2.99
N GLU A 23 8.12 -8.62 -1.99
CA GLU A 23 6.67 -8.65 -2.24
C GLU A 23 6.21 -7.42 -3.01
N TRP A 24 6.70 -6.23 -2.63
CA TRP A 24 6.44 -4.99 -3.34
C TRP A 24 6.98 -4.99 -4.76
N GLU A 25 8.21 -5.45 -4.99
CA GLU A 25 8.77 -5.58 -6.35
C GLU A 25 7.90 -6.49 -7.23
N THR A 26 7.44 -7.62 -6.67
CA THR A 26 6.53 -8.54 -7.36
C THR A 26 5.19 -7.86 -7.69
N LEU A 27 4.59 -7.15 -6.73
CA LEU A 27 3.34 -6.41 -6.91
C LEU A 27 3.48 -5.33 -7.98
N ILE A 28 4.55 -4.54 -7.93
CA ILE A 28 4.80 -3.45 -8.87
C ILE A 28 4.90 -3.99 -10.30
N LEU A 29 5.64 -5.07 -10.51
CA LEU A 29 5.80 -5.67 -11.83
C LEU A 29 4.50 -6.31 -12.36
N ALA A 30 3.71 -6.92 -11.49
CA ALA A 30 2.48 -7.63 -11.86
C ALA A 30 1.26 -6.70 -12.04
N SER A 31 1.30 -5.48 -11.52
CA SER A 31 0.15 -4.57 -11.53
C SER A 31 0.05 -3.76 -12.82
N PRO A 32 -1.17 -3.30 -13.20
CA PRO A 32 -1.35 -2.35 -14.29
C PRO A 32 -0.61 -1.03 -14.05
N ASP A 33 -0.11 -0.40 -15.11
CA ASP A 33 0.69 0.83 -15.02
C ASP A 33 -0.08 1.99 -14.39
N SER A 34 -1.39 2.10 -14.66
CA SER A 34 -2.25 3.13 -14.07
C SER A 34 -2.29 3.01 -12.54
N PHE A 35 -2.51 1.80 -12.02
CA PHE A 35 -2.54 1.54 -10.58
C PHE A 35 -1.20 1.87 -9.91
N ILE A 36 -0.09 1.47 -10.54
CA ILE A 36 1.24 1.76 -10.02
C ILE A 36 1.56 3.25 -10.05
N THR A 37 1.11 3.97 -11.07
CA THR A 37 1.34 5.41 -11.18
C THR A 37 0.68 6.14 -10.02
N ASP A 38 -0.62 5.90 -9.78
CA ASP A 38 -1.35 6.54 -8.68
C ASP A 38 -0.71 6.21 -7.31
N PHE A 39 -0.31 4.95 -7.13
CA PHE A 39 0.29 4.51 -5.87
C PHE A 39 1.70 5.08 -5.67
N TYR A 40 2.49 5.15 -6.73
CA TYR A 40 3.82 5.77 -6.72
C TYR A 40 3.73 7.25 -6.33
N GLU A 41 2.77 7.99 -6.89
CA GLU A 41 2.55 9.39 -6.53
C GLU A 41 2.23 9.56 -5.04
N ALA A 42 1.35 8.72 -4.49
CA ALA A 42 1.02 8.75 -3.06
C ALA A 42 2.24 8.47 -2.16
N VAL A 43 3.05 7.47 -2.51
CA VAL A 43 4.26 7.12 -1.75
C VAL A 43 5.33 8.21 -1.88
N LYS A 44 5.48 8.81 -3.06
CA LYS A 44 6.42 9.90 -3.32
C LYS A 44 6.06 11.16 -2.52
N GLU A 45 4.77 11.42 -2.34
CA GLU A 45 4.27 12.53 -1.54
C GLU A 45 4.53 12.30 -0.04
N PHE A 46 4.45 11.04 0.42
CA PHE A 46 4.60 10.67 1.84
C PHE A 46 5.64 9.54 2.04
N PRO A 47 6.92 9.76 1.72
CA PRO A 47 7.93 8.69 1.74
C PRO A 47 8.20 8.13 3.13
N ASN A 48 8.02 8.96 4.18
CA ASN A 48 8.17 8.54 5.58
C ASN A 48 7.08 7.56 6.03
N GLU A 49 5.98 7.46 5.30
CA GLU A 49 4.83 6.61 5.63
C GLU A 49 4.87 5.26 4.90
N ILE A 50 5.97 4.92 4.22
CA ILE A 50 6.11 3.67 3.46
C ILE A 50 5.88 2.41 4.32
N VAL A 51 6.28 2.46 5.59
CA VAL A 51 6.02 1.37 6.54
C VAL A 51 4.52 1.21 6.78
N TRP A 52 3.80 2.32 6.95
CA TRP A 52 2.36 2.32 7.13
C TRP A 52 1.62 1.84 5.87
N PHE A 53 2.02 2.30 4.68
CA PHE A 53 1.46 1.80 3.41
C PHE A 53 1.60 0.28 3.28
N ASN A 54 2.77 -0.26 3.64
CA ASN A 54 3.02 -1.70 3.65
C ASN A 54 2.11 -2.45 4.64
N GLU A 55 1.90 -1.93 5.84
CA GLU A 55 1.00 -2.52 6.83
C GLU A 55 -0.46 -2.54 6.36
N ILE A 56 -0.94 -1.44 5.80
CA ILE A 56 -2.28 -1.34 5.21
C ILE A 56 -2.45 -2.36 4.09
N TYR A 57 -1.48 -2.45 3.17
CA TYR A 57 -1.54 -3.44 2.09
C TYR A 57 -1.64 -4.87 2.64
N LYS A 58 -0.83 -5.22 3.65
CA LYS A 58 -0.91 -6.53 4.31
C LYS A 58 -2.27 -6.79 4.97
N LYS A 59 -2.85 -5.78 5.63
CA LYS A 59 -4.21 -5.86 6.21
C LYS A 59 -5.25 -6.12 5.11
N LYS A 60 -5.19 -5.37 4.00
CA LYS A 60 -6.09 -5.55 2.83
C LYS A 60 -5.96 -6.95 2.24
N LYS A 61 -4.73 -7.42 2.02
CA LYS A 61 -4.47 -8.78 1.50
C LYS A 61 -5.08 -9.87 2.39
N LYS A 62 -4.96 -9.74 3.71
CA LYS A 62 -5.58 -10.66 4.67
C LYS A 62 -7.10 -10.59 4.61
N ALA A 63 -7.67 -9.38 4.52
CA ALA A 63 -9.12 -9.20 4.37
C ALA A 63 -9.64 -9.84 3.08
N PHE A 64 -8.94 -9.63 1.96
CA PHE A 64 -9.28 -10.28 0.69
C PHE A 64 -9.25 -11.81 0.77
N ALA A 65 -8.24 -12.38 1.42
CA ALA A 65 -8.18 -13.83 1.65
C ALA A 65 -9.32 -14.37 2.55
N MET A 66 -9.96 -13.52 3.36
CA MET A 66 -11.09 -13.93 4.20
C MET A 66 -12.43 -13.95 3.45
N PHE A 67 -12.56 -13.32 2.27
CA PHE A 67 -13.81 -13.36 1.51
C PHE A 67 -14.27 -14.78 1.17
N GLU A 68 -13.33 -15.70 0.97
CA GLU A 68 -13.65 -17.10 0.69
C GLU A 68 -14.25 -17.84 1.90
N LYS A 69 -14.04 -17.32 3.11
CA LYS A 69 -14.46 -17.95 4.37
C LYS A 69 -15.66 -17.25 5.01
N ASP A 70 -15.60 -15.93 5.10
CA ASP A 70 -16.63 -15.10 5.72
C ASP A 70 -16.62 -13.72 5.07
N LYS A 71 -17.54 -13.54 4.12
CA LYS A 71 -17.72 -12.30 3.38
C LYS A 71 -18.06 -11.12 4.29
N THR A 72 -18.94 -11.31 5.27
CA THR A 72 -19.39 -10.24 6.17
C THR A 72 -18.23 -9.74 7.04
N LEU A 73 -17.44 -10.66 7.58
CA LEU A 73 -16.25 -10.30 8.36
C LEU A 73 -15.20 -9.61 7.48
N ALA A 74 -14.98 -10.10 6.26
CA ALA A 74 -14.04 -9.49 5.33
C ALA A 74 -14.44 -8.06 4.93
N GLU A 75 -15.72 -7.82 4.65
CA GLU A 75 -16.27 -6.49 4.38
C GLU A 75 -16.12 -5.55 5.57
N LYS A 76 -16.38 -6.03 6.79
CA LYS A 76 -16.17 -5.25 8.02
C LYS A 76 -14.72 -4.81 8.16
N ILE A 77 -13.77 -5.73 7.97
CA ILE A 77 -12.33 -5.44 8.08
C ILE A 77 -11.88 -4.45 7.00
N LEU A 78 -12.36 -4.59 5.76
CA LEU A 78 -12.08 -3.60 4.71
C LEU A 78 -12.63 -2.22 5.05
N SER A 79 -13.83 -2.15 5.64
CA SER A 79 -14.42 -0.88 6.07
C SER A 79 -13.59 -0.22 7.19
N GLU A 80 -13.07 -1.01 8.13
CA GLU A 80 -12.18 -0.51 9.19
C GLU A 80 -10.85 0.00 8.61
N ILE A 81 -10.25 -0.73 7.67
CA ILE A 81 -9.03 -0.30 6.97
C ILE A 81 -9.28 1.01 6.22
N TYR A 82 -10.40 1.13 5.50
CA TYR A 82 -10.73 2.33 4.75
C TYR A 82 -10.87 3.56 5.67
N GLN A 83 -11.48 3.37 6.84
CA GLN A 83 -11.58 4.44 7.84
C GLN A 83 -10.21 4.84 8.39
N GLU A 84 -9.33 3.88 8.68
CA GLU A 84 -7.95 4.13 9.11
C GLU A 84 -7.16 4.92 8.04
N GLU A 85 -7.27 4.52 6.77
CA GLU A 85 -6.65 5.23 5.64
C GLU A 85 -7.14 6.67 5.55
N ARG A 86 -8.45 6.88 5.63
CA ARG A 86 -9.05 8.21 5.57
C ARG A 86 -8.53 9.11 6.68
N GLU A 87 -8.56 8.64 7.93
CA GLU A 87 -8.08 9.42 9.07
C GLU A 87 -6.59 9.74 8.98
N LYS A 88 -5.78 8.79 8.50
CA LYS A 88 -4.34 9.01 8.30
C LYS A 88 -4.09 10.03 7.20
N ILE A 89 -4.76 9.93 6.06
CA ILE A 89 -4.62 10.87 4.95
C ILE A 89 -5.07 12.27 5.36
N GLU A 90 -6.20 12.41 6.06
CA GLU A 90 -6.66 13.70 6.59
C GLU A 90 -5.62 14.33 7.53
N LYS A 91 -5.01 13.54 8.42
CA LYS A 91 -3.92 14.00 9.30
C LYS A 91 -2.69 14.45 8.49
N LEU A 92 -2.29 13.70 7.47
CA LEU A 92 -1.14 14.05 6.63
C LEU A 92 -1.36 15.34 5.84
N LEU A 93 -2.59 15.56 5.35
CA LEU A 93 -2.94 16.79 4.61
C LEU A 93 -3.06 18.02 5.51
N THR A 94 -3.49 17.84 6.77
CA THR A 94 -3.60 18.93 7.76
C THR A 94 -2.27 19.24 8.45
N SER A 95 -1.28 18.34 8.39
CA SER A 95 0.05 18.53 8.99
C SER A 95 1.10 19.05 8.00
N LYS A 96 0.68 19.38 6.77
CA LYS A 96 1.48 20.08 5.75
C LYS A 96 1.43 21.58 5.96
#